data_AF-A0A5Q4H0I0-F1
#
_entry.id   AF-A0A5Q4H0I0-F1
#
_cell.length_a   1.000
_cell.length_b   1.000
_cell.length_c   1.000
_cell.angle_alpha   90.00
_cell.angle_beta   90.00
_cell.angle_gamma   90.00
#
_symmetry.space_group_name_H-M   'P 1'
#
loop_
_entity.id
_entity.type
_entity.pdbx_description
1 polymer ?
#
loop_
_entity_poly.entity_id
_entity_poly.type
_entity_poly.pdbx_seq_one_letter_code
_entity_poly.pdbx_strand_id
1 'polypeptide(L)'
;MSNQVKFLLNEDQIPKAWYNIQADLPEPAPAVLHPGTGQPIGPEDLAAIFPMALIEQEVSTEREIEIPEPVREIYRQWRPSPLYRARRLEKALDTPARIYYKYEGVSPTGSHKPNTAIAQAYYNMLAGVKRLSTETGAGQWGSSLAMACSAFGLECKVYMVRVSFDQKPYRKALMQTFGAEVTPSPSEETESGRAILAMDPNSPGSLGIAISEAVEIAAQSDSTNYALGSVLNHVMLHQTVIGLESMKQMELAGDEPDILVGCTGGGSNFAGIA
;
A
#
# COMPACT_ATOMS: atom_id res chain seq x y z
N MET A 1 18.21 -10.57 32.61
CA MET A 1 17.72 -10.11 31.30
C MET A 1 16.25 -10.51 31.17
N SER A 2 15.37 -9.60 30.75
CA SER A 2 13.95 -9.91 30.56
C SER A 2 13.76 -11.07 29.57
N ASN A 3 12.87 -12.02 29.86
CA ASN A 3 12.47 -13.10 28.95
C ASN A 3 11.36 -12.68 27.97
N GLN A 4 11.02 -11.39 27.92
CA GLN A 4 10.01 -10.86 27.03
C GLN A 4 10.40 -11.11 25.56
N VAL A 5 9.40 -11.56 24.79
CA VAL A 5 9.52 -11.89 23.36
C VAL A 5 8.63 -10.98 22.51
N LYS A 6 7.58 -10.40 23.08
CA LYS A 6 6.58 -9.61 22.36
C LYS A 6 6.43 -8.23 23.01
N PHE A 7 6.43 -7.19 22.19
CA PHE A 7 6.26 -5.80 22.58
C PHE A 7 4.99 -5.30 21.90
N LEU A 8 3.99 -4.98 22.70
CA LEU A 8 2.66 -4.56 22.27
C LEU A 8 2.43 -3.11 22.65
N LEU A 9 1.70 -2.42 21.79
CA LEU A 9 1.09 -1.13 22.09
C LEU A 9 -0.43 -1.35 22.07
N ASN A 10 -1.15 -0.58 22.87
CA ASN A 10 -2.60 -0.59 22.91
C ASN A 10 -3.18 0.26 21.76
N GLU A 11 -4.47 0.09 21.46
CA GLU A 11 -5.17 0.77 20.37
C GLU A 11 -5.26 2.30 20.55
N ASP A 12 -5.16 2.81 21.78
CA ASP A 12 -5.08 4.24 22.08
C ASP A 12 -3.72 4.85 21.74
N GLN A 13 -2.72 4.00 21.44
CA GLN A 13 -1.37 4.42 21.07
C GLN A 13 -1.10 4.42 19.57
N ILE A 14 -2.11 4.10 18.74
CA ILE A 14 -2.05 4.26 17.27
C ILE A 14 -1.59 5.70 16.96
N PRO A 15 -0.59 5.90 16.09
CA PRO A 15 -0.13 7.22 15.70
C PRO A 15 -1.28 8.13 15.22
N LYS A 16 -1.22 9.41 15.57
CA LYS A 16 -2.23 10.41 15.17
C LYS A 16 -1.87 11.15 13.88
N ALA A 17 -0.61 11.10 13.48
CA ALA A 17 -0.11 11.64 12.22
C ALA A 17 0.81 10.61 11.56
N TRP A 18 0.84 10.63 10.23
CA TRP A 18 1.90 10.03 9.44
C TRP A 18 3.11 10.97 9.40
N TYR A 19 4.29 10.38 9.25
CA TYR A 19 5.54 11.11 9.04
C TYR A 19 5.84 11.25 7.55
N ASN A 20 6.20 12.45 7.12
CA ASN A 20 6.58 12.74 5.74
C ASN A 20 8.07 13.03 5.62
N ILE A 21 8.81 12.11 5.02
CA ILE A 21 10.25 12.25 4.82
C ILE A 21 10.61 13.41 3.88
N GLN A 22 9.71 13.86 3.00
CA GLN A 22 9.97 14.98 2.08
C GLN A 22 10.31 16.28 2.83
N ALA A 23 9.86 16.42 4.08
CA ALA A 23 10.20 17.56 4.92
C ALA A 23 11.68 17.58 5.38
N ASP A 24 12.34 16.41 5.36
CA ASP A 24 13.64 16.17 5.98
C ASP A 24 14.70 15.62 5.01
N LEU A 25 14.34 15.43 3.73
CA LEU A 25 15.33 15.05 2.72
C LEU A 25 16.43 16.13 2.61
N PRO A 26 17.70 15.73 2.44
CA PRO A 26 18.81 16.68 2.34
C PRO A 26 18.69 17.57 1.10
N GLU A 27 18.06 17.07 0.05
CA GLU A 27 17.65 17.80 -1.15
C GLU A 27 16.28 17.31 -1.61
N PRO A 28 15.46 18.17 -2.25
CA PRO A 28 14.16 17.75 -2.75
C PRO A 28 14.26 16.59 -3.74
N ALA A 29 13.28 15.68 -3.70
CA ALA A 29 13.20 14.62 -4.69
C ALA A 29 13.09 15.20 -6.12
N PRO A 30 13.69 14.55 -7.14
CA PRO A 30 13.56 14.99 -8.52
C PRO A 30 12.09 15.08 -8.95
N ALA A 31 11.75 16.14 -9.68
CA ALA A 31 10.41 16.29 -10.21
C ALA A 31 10.05 15.14 -11.16
N VAL A 32 8.84 14.61 -11.00
CA VAL A 32 8.27 13.65 -11.95
C VAL A 32 7.97 14.39 -13.24
N LEU A 33 8.41 13.86 -14.38
CA LEU A 33 8.24 14.51 -15.69
C LEU A 33 7.07 13.89 -16.47
N HIS A 34 6.25 14.74 -17.09
CA HIS A 34 5.19 14.32 -17.98
C HIS A 34 5.82 13.65 -19.23
N PRO A 35 5.44 12.41 -19.58
CA PRO A 35 6.13 11.64 -20.62
C PRO A 35 6.00 12.25 -22.02
N GLY A 36 4.92 12.99 -22.29
CA GLY A 36 4.72 13.70 -23.58
C GLY A 36 5.47 15.03 -23.71
N THR A 37 5.55 15.85 -22.65
CA THR A 37 6.11 17.22 -22.73
C THR A 37 7.53 17.30 -22.18
N GLY A 38 7.95 16.32 -21.38
CA GLY A 38 9.22 16.32 -20.65
C GLY A 38 9.32 17.37 -19.55
N GLN A 39 8.22 18.07 -19.24
CA GLN A 39 8.15 19.07 -18.15
C GLN A 39 7.67 18.42 -16.85
N PRO A 40 7.98 19.01 -15.68
CA PRO A 40 7.41 18.57 -14.41
C PRO A 40 5.88 18.44 -14.47
N ILE A 41 5.32 17.37 -13.92
CA ILE A 41 3.86 17.19 -13.83
C ILE A 41 3.25 18.17 -12.81
N GLY A 42 2.04 18.64 -13.11
CA GLY A 42 1.20 19.40 -12.20
C GLY A 42 0.07 18.57 -11.58
N PRO A 43 -0.66 19.09 -10.59
CA PRO A 43 -1.85 18.43 -10.02
C PRO A 43 -2.89 18.01 -11.07
N GLU A 44 -3.04 18.80 -12.13
CA GLU A 44 -3.94 18.53 -13.25
C GLU A 44 -3.60 17.24 -14.01
N ASP A 45 -2.32 16.88 -14.10
CA ASP A 45 -1.88 15.64 -14.77
C ASP A 45 -2.26 14.38 -13.95
N LEU A 46 -2.48 14.56 -12.65
CA LEU A 46 -2.82 13.49 -11.70
C LEU A 46 -4.32 13.42 -11.40
N ALA A 47 -5.05 14.52 -11.62
CA ALA A 47 -6.47 14.66 -11.29
C ALA A 47 -7.38 13.70 -12.09
N ALA A 48 -6.89 13.17 -13.21
CA ALA A 48 -7.61 12.17 -13.99
C ALA A 48 -7.76 10.81 -13.27
N ILE A 49 -6.91 10.54 -12.27
CA ILE A 49 -6.86 9.22 -11.62
C ILE A 49 -6.79 9.27 -10.09
N PHE A 50 -6.49 10.44 -9.49
CA PHE A 50 -6.42 10.62 -8.05
C PHE A 50 -7.29 11.77 -7.57
N PRO A 51 -7.90 11.66 -6.37
CA PRO A 51 -8.59 12.77 -5.74
C PRO A 51 -7.58 13.81 -5.23
N MET A 52 -7.99 15.09 -5.17
CA MET A 52 -7.12 16.20 -4.79
C MET A 52 -6.39 16.00 -3.47
N ALA A 53 -7.05 15.41 -2.46
CA ALA A 53 -6.42 15.14 -1.16
C ALA A 53 -5.20 14.21 -1.24
N LEU A 54 -5.19 13.23 -2.15
CA LEU A 54 -4.02 12.36 -2.35
C LEU A 54 -2.93 13.07 -3.17
N ILE A 55 -3.32 13.94 -4.10
CA ILE A 55 -2.38 14.75 -4.87
C ILE A 55 -1.65 15.74 -3.95
N GLU A 56 -2.38 16.40 -3.04
CA GLU A 56 -1.81 17.30 -2.03
C GLU A 56 -0.79 16.56 -1.14
N GLN A 57 -1.10 15.33 -0.71
CA GLN A 57 -0.15 14.51 0.04
C GLN A 57 1.08 14.11 -0.78
N GLU A 58 0.91 13.87 -2.08
CA GLU A 58 2.02 13.46 -2.96
C GLU A 58 3.11 14.53 -3.06
N VAL A 59 2.71 15.80 -3.02
CA VAL A 59 3.59 16.97 -3.15
C VAL A 59 3.84 17.71 -1.84
N SER A 60 3.27 17.24 -0.73
CA SER A 60 3.37 17.90 0.57
C SER A 60 4.81 17.90 1.09
N THR A 61 5.20 19.02 1.72
CA THR A 61 6.44 19.17 2.49
C THR A 61 6.17 19.36 3.98
N GLU A 62 4.91 19.22 4.42
CA GLU A 62 4.59 19.21 5.84
C GLU A 62 5.13 17.92 6.47
N ARG A 63 5.85 18.04 7.59
CA ARG A 63 6.50 16.90 8.26
C ARG A 63 5.51 15.88 8.82
N GLU A 64 4.35 16.35 9.28
CA GLU A 64 3.31 15.52 9.86
C GLU A 64 2.00 15.75 9.14
N ILE A 65 1.34 14.68 8.73
CA ILE A 65 0.01 14.72 8.11
C ILE A 65 -0.94 13.92 8.98
N GLU A 66 -2.02 14.53 9.45
CA GLU A 66 -2.97 13.89 10.36
C GLU A 66 -3.55 12.60 9.75
N ILE A 67 -3.61 11.54 10.55
CA ILE A 67 -4.36 10.32 10.21
C ILE A 67 -5.82 10.55 10.58
N PRO A 68 -6.74 10.63 9.60
CA PRO A 68 -8.16 10.88 9.87
C PRO A 68 -8.73 9.85 10.84
N GLU A 69 -9.61 10.27 11.75
CA GLU A 69 -10.26 9.38 12.71
C GLU A 69 -10.90 8.14 12.03
N PRO A 70 -11.63 8.24 10.91
CA PRO A 70 -12.20 7.06 10.24
C PRO A 70 -11.15 6.05 9.76
N VAL A 71 -9.96 6.52 9.39
CA VAL A 71 -8.84 5.65 9.01
C VAL A 71 -8.28 4.96 10.26
N ARG A 72 -8.08 5.70 11.36
CA ARG A 72 -7.61 5.14 12.64
C ARG A 72 -8.59 4.12 13.22
N GLU A 73 -9.89 4.36 13.12
CA GLU A 73 -10.92 3.42 13.59
C GLU A 73 -10.86 2.08 12.84
N ILE A 74 -10.56 2.08 11.53
CA ILE A 74 -10.35 0.82 10.81
C ILE A 74 -9.01 0.20 11.18
N TYR A 75 -7.94 0.99 11.34
CA TYR A 75 -6.64 0.48 11.79
C TYR A 75 -6.72 -0.31 13.10
N ARG A 76 -7.59 0.08 14.04
CA ARG A 76 -7.80 -0.63 15.32
C ARG A 76 -8.07 -2.13 15.19
N GLN A 77 -8.53 -2.59 14.02
CA GLN A 77 -8.74 -4.01 13.77
C GLN A 77 -7.45 -4.84 13.78
N TRP A 78 -6.27 -4.24 13.52
CA TRP A 78 -4.98 -4.95 13.55
C TRP A 78 -3.78 -4.13 14.04
N ARG A 79 -3.95 -2.82 14.23
CA ARG A 79 -2.90 -1.91 14.68
C ARG A 79 -3.10 -1.52 16.15
N PRO A 80 -2.01 -1.30 16.90
CA PRO A 80 -0.61 -1.42 16.48
C PRO A 80 -0.14 -2.86 16.22
N SER A 81 0.68 -3.08 15.20
CA SER A 81 1.18 -4.43 14.91
C SER A 81 2.27 -4.83 15.91
N PRO A 82 2.42 -6.11 16.26
CA PRO A 82 3.39 -6.53 17.27
C PRO A 82 4.84 -6.44 16.76
N LEU A 83 5.74 -5.99 17.64
CA LEU A 83 7.18 -6.18 17.50
C LEU A 83 7.59 -7.41 18.32
N TYR A 84 8.39 -8.29 17.72
CA TYR A 84 8.89 -9.49 18.39
C TYR A 84 10.40 -9.50 18.46
N ARG A 85 10.95 -10.11 19.50
CA ARG A 85 12.35 -10.49 19.57
C ARG A 85 12.54 -11.96 19.20
N ALA A 86 13.32 -12.23 18.16
CA ALA A 86 13.53 -13.55 17.60
C ALA A 86 14.58 -14.38 18.37
N ARG A 87 14.42 -14.54 19.69
CA ARG A 87 15.41 -15.23 20.57
C ARG A 87 15.82 -16.63 20.10
N ARG A 88 14.90 -17.39 19.50
CA ARG A 88 15.20 -18.72 18.97
C ARG A 88 16.09 -18.64 17.72
N LEU A 89 15.90 -17.61 16.89
CA LEU A 89 16.76 -17.33 15.75
C LEU A 89 18.13 -16.83 16.22
N GLU A 90 18.18 -15.91 17.20
CA GLU A 90 19.43 -15.47 17.84
C GLU A 90 20.26 -16.67 18.31
N LYS A 91 19.63 -17.61 19.06
CA LYS A 91 20.27 -18.84 19.52
C LYS A 91 20.71 -19.77 18.38
N ALA A 92 19.89 -19.92 17.34
CA ALA A 92 20.21 -20.79 16.20
C ALA A 92 21.38 -20.26 15.37
N LEU A 93 21.57 -18.94 15.33
CA LEU A 93 22.67 -18.27 14.64
C LEU A 93 23.92 -18.12 15.52
N ASP A 94 23.85 -18.49 16.81
CA ASP A 94 24.89 -18.24 17.82
C ASP A 94 25.44 -16.81 17.76
N THR A 95 24.53 -15.84 17.64
CA THR A 95 24.89 -14.43 17.46
C THR A 95 24.70 -13.64 18.75
N PRO A 96 25.62 -12.69 19.06
CA PRO A 96 25.39 -11.73 20.13
C PRO A 96 24.35 -10.65 19.74
N ALA A 97 23.97 -10.57 18.46
CA ALA A 97 23.00 -9.60 17.98
C ALA A 97 21.60 -9.86 18.54
N ARG A 98 20.86 -8.78 18.80
CA ARG A 98 19.45 -8.84 19.18
C ARG A 98 18.62 -8.64 17.93
N ILE A 99 17.78 -9.61 17.60
CA ILE A 99 17.02 -9.61 16.34
C ILE A 99 15.57 -9.33 16.65
N TYR A 100 15.07 -8.20 16.15
CA TYR A 100 13.66 -7.82 16.25
C TYR A 100 13.00 -7.88 14.87
N TYR A 101 11.70 -8.16 14.84
CA TYR A 101 10.91 -8.06 13.63
C TYR A 101 9.53 -7.47 13.91
N LYS A 102 9.18 -6.45 13.12
CA LYS A 102 7.86 -5.82 13.12
C LYS A 102 6.92 -6.64 12.25
N TYR A 103 5.92 -7.28 12.86
CA TYR A 103 5.11 -8.27 12.16
C TYR A 103 3.84 -7.66 11.57
N GLU A 104 3.96 -7.11 10.36
CA GLU A 104 2.85 -6.55 9.56
C GLU A 104 1.87 -7.60 9.00
N GLY A 105 2.18 -8.89 9.18
CA GLY A 105 1.32 -10.00 8.72
C GLY A 105 0.04 -10.18 9.54
N VAL A 106 -0.18 -9.39 10.59
CA VAL A 106 -1.40 -9.46 11.44
C VAL A 106 -2.64 -8.83 10.80
N SER A 107 -2.48 -8.04 9.73
CA SER A 107 -3.63 -7.42 9.08
C SER A 107 -4.56 -8.47 8.46
N PRO A 108 -5.85 -8.16 8.24
CA PRO A 108 -6.80 -9.13 7.70
C PRO A 108 -6.40 -9.69 6.31
N THR A 109 -5.53 -8.99 5.57
CA THR A 109 -5.02 -9.44 4.27
C THR A 109 -3.59 -10.00 4.34
N GLY A 110 -2.98 -10.01 5.52
CA GLY A 110 -1.68 -10.63 5.79
C GLY A 110 -0.48 -9.86 5.23
N SER A 111 -0.54 -8.53 5.20
CA SER A 111 0.58 -7.66 4.82
C SER A 111 0.43 -6.23 5.33
N HIS A 112 1.43 -5.37 5.07
CA HIS A 112 1.40 -3.93 5.36
C HIS A 112 0.49 -3.11 4.44
N LYS A 113 0.03 -3.68 3.32
CA LYS A 113 -0.68 -2.94 2.27
C LYS A 113 -2.02 -2.31 2.70
N PRO A 114 -2.77 -2.84 3.68
CA PRO A 114 -3.94 -2.15 4.21
C PRO A 114 -3.67 -0.75 4.75
N ASN A 115 -2.46 -0.46 5.23
CA ASN A 115 -2.12 0.86 5.76
C ASN A 115 -2.42 1.96 4.71
N THR A 116 -1.89 1.83 3.49
CA THR A 116 -2.22 2.80 2.43
C THR A 116 -3.59 2.57 1.78
N ALA A 117 -4.06 1.32 1.69
CA ALA A 117 -5.34 1.03 1.02
C ALA A 117 -6.52 1.72 1.70
N ILE A 118 -6.53 1.73 3.04
CA ILE A 118 -7.61 2.36 3.83
C ILE A 118 -7.59 3.88 3.67
N ALA A 119 -6.41 4.51 3.71
CA ALA A 119 -6.30 5.94 3.47
C ALA A 119 -6.77 6.31 2.05
N GLN A 120 -6.32 5.57 1.02
CA GLN A 120 -6.74 5.83 -0.36
C GLN A 120 -8.24 5.64 -0.55
N ALA A 121 -8.83 4.56 -0.01
CA ALA A 121 -10.29 4.35 -0.08
C ALA A 121 -11.07 5.46 0.65
N TYR A 122 -10.60 5.90 1.81
CA TYR A 122 -11.20 6.99 2.57
C TYR A 122 -11.24 8.30 1.77
N TYR A 123 -10.10 8.74 1.22
CA TYR A 123 -10.04 10.02 0.49
C TYR A 123 -10.83 9.98 -0.83
N ASN A 124 -10.89 8.82 -1.49
CA ASN A 124 -11.74 8.65 -2.67
C ASN A 124 -13.23 8.66 -2.33
N MET A 125 -13.64 8.03 -1.22
CA MET A 125 -15.01 8.10 -0.72
C MET A 125 -15.42 9.54 -0.42
N LEU A 126 -14.56 10.32 0.25
CA LEU A 126 -14.81 11.73 0.51
C LEU A 126 -14.93 12.57 -0.78
N ALA A 127 -14.14 12.25 -1.80
CA ALA A 127 -14.20 12.89 -3.11
C ALA A 127 -15.45 12.49 -3.93
N GLY A 128 -16.29 11.60 -3.42
CA GLY A 128 -17.53 11.17 -4.08
C GLY A 128 -17.34 10.08 -5.15
N VAL A 129 -16.12 9.55 -5.28
CA VAL A 129 -15.76 8.44 -6.18
C VAL A 129 -16.62 7.22 -5.86
N LYS A 130 -17.00 6.45 -6.88
CA LYS A 130 -17.86 5.27 -6.73
C LYS A 130 -17.07 3.96 -6.81
N ARG A 131 -16.01 3.96 -7.60
CA ARG A 131 -15.20 2.76 -7.87
C ARG A 131 -13.72 3.07 -7.79
N LEU A 132 -12.95 2.13 -7.24
CA LEU A 132 -11.51 2.09 -7.42
C LEU A 132 -11.11 0.97 -8.36
N SER A 133 -10.32 1.31 -9.37
CA SER A 133 -9.63 0.36 -10.22
C SER A 133 -8.20 0.16 -9.73
N THR A 134 -7.66 -1.05 -9.91
CA THR A 134 -6.27 -1.31 -9.57
C THR A 134 -5.72 -2.54 -10.29
N GLU A 135 -4.40 -2.68 -10.28
CA GLU A 135 -3.68 -3.86 -10.72
C GLU A 135 -3.39 -4.82 -9.55
N THR A 136 -3.15 -6.09 -9.84
CA THR A 136 -2.41 -6.92 -8.89
C THR A 136 -1.68 -8.09 -9.55
N GLY A 137 -0.47 -8.37 -9.07
CA GLY A 137 0.26 -9.60 -9.43
C GLY A 137 -0.21 -10.78 -8.58
N ALA A 138 0.49 -11.03 -7.48
CA ALA A 138 0.18 -12.14 -6.57
C ALA A 138 -1.15 -11.98 -5.80
N GLY A 139 -1.76 -10.80 -5.80
CA GLY A 139 -3.06 -10.54 -5.15
C GLY A 139 -2.99 -9.86 -3.77
N GLN A 140 -1.80 -9.58 -3.24
CA GLN A 140 -1.68 -8.89 -1.94
C GLN A 140 -2.30 -7.48 -1.97
N TRP A 141 -1.97 -6.69 -3.01
CA TRP A 141 -2.47 -5.33 -3.14
C TRP A 141 -3.97 -5.30 -3.42
N GLY A 142 -4.44 -6.09 -4.39
CA GLY A 142 -5.86 -6.19 -4.69
C GLY A 142 -6.69 -6.67 -3.48
N SER A 143 -6.16 -7.59 -2.66
CA SER A 143 -6.85 -8.00 -1.41
C SER A 143 -7.00 -6.83 -0.43
N SER A 144 -5.94 -6.04 -0.25
CA SER A 144 -5.96 -4.88 0.66
C SER A 144 -6.89 -3.78 0.18
N LEU A 145 -6.89 -3.50 -1.13
CA LEU A 145 -7.81 -2.50 -1.69
C LEU A 145 -9.26 -2.99 -1.66
N ALA A 146 -9.53 -4.25 -1.97
CA ALA A 146 -10.87 -4.83 -1.87
C ALA A 146 -11.43 -4.70 -0.45
N MET A 147 -10.64 -5.04 0.56
CA MET A 147 -11.00 -4.86 1.97
C MET A 147 -11.29 -3.39 2.30
N ALA A 148 -10.47 -2.47 1.79
CA ALA A 148 -10.64 -1.03 2.04
C ALA A 148 -11.89 -0.46 1.36
N CYS A 149 -12.14 -0.81 0.10
CA CYS A 149 -13.35 -0.45 -0.62
C CYS A 149 -14.60 -0.97 0.10
N SER A 150 -14.58 -2.23 0.56
CA SER A 150 -15.68 -2.81 1.34
C SER A 150 -15.97 -2.02 2.62
N ALA A 151 -14.95 -1.49 3.30
CA ALA A 151 -15.13 -0.72 4.53
C ALA A 151 -15.77 0.66 4.29
N PHE A 152 -15.60 1.23 3.09
CA PHE A 152 -16.10 2.56 2.73
C PHE A 152 -17.23 2.55 1.70
N GLY A 153 -17.77 1.38 1.35
CA GLY A 153 -18.87 1.25 0.38
C GLY A 153 -18.50 1.64 -1.05
N LEU A 154 -17.23 1.47 -1.43
CA LEU A 154 -16.74 1.67 -2.79
C LEU A 154 -16.78 0.35 -3.56
N GLU A 155 -17.01 0.43 -4.88
CA GLU A 155 -16.75 -0.70 -5.76
C GLU A 155 -15.24 -0.90 -5.95
N CYS A 156 -14.79 -2.14 -6.12
CA CYS A 156 -13.39 -2.47 -6.37
C CYS A 156 -13.26 -3.34 -7.62
N LYS A 157 -12.60 -2.82 -8.66
CA LYS A 157 -12.27 -3.55 -9.89
C LYS A 157 -10.77 -3.83 -9.91
N VAL A 158 -10.40 -5.10 -9.93
CA VAL A 158 -9.00 -5.54 -9.88
C VAL A 158 -8.64 -6.24 -11.18
N TYR A 159 -7.65 -5.70 -11.90
CA TYR A 159 -6.99 -6.39 -13.00
C TYR A 159 -5.83 -7.24 -12.44
N MET A 160 -6.04 -8.54 -12.35
CA MET A 160 -5.05 -9.48 -11.83
C MET A 160 -4.28 -10.11 -12.99
N VAL A 161 -2.94 -10.09 -12.93
CA VAL A 161 -2.08 -10.69 -13.95
C VAL A 161 -2.50 -12.14 -14.22
N ARG A 162 -2.80 -12.46 -15.49
CA ARG A 162 -3.47 -13.72 -15.90
C ARG A 162 -2.82 -14.97 -15.32
N VAL A 163 -1.50 -15.14 -15.46
CA VAL A 163 -0.81 -16.31 -14.89
C VAL A 163 -0.99 -16.41 -13.37
N SER A 164 -1.03 -15.28 -12.66
CA SER A 164 -1.29 -15.28 -11.21
C SER A 164 -2.76 -15.50 -10.88
N PHE A 165 -3.68 -15.00 -11.69
CA PHE A 165 -5.13 -15.25 -11.55
C PHE A 165 -5.44 -16.75 -11.59
N ASP A 166 -4.77 -17.48 -12.47
CA ASP A 166 -4.94 -18.92 -12.65
C ASP A 166 -4.24 -19.73 -11.55
N GLN A 167 -2.98 -19.38 -11.23
CA GLN A 167 -2.15 -20.15 -10.30
C GLN A 167 -2.41 -19.84 -8.82
N LYS A 168 -3.00 -18.68 -8.49
CA LYS A 168 -3.20 -18.20 -7.10
C LYS A 168 -4.69 -17.94 -6.78
N PRO A 169 -5.56 -18.96 -6.91
CA PRO A 169 -7.01 -18.79 -6.80
C PRO A 169 -7.46 -18.30 -5.43
N TYR A 170 -6.71 -18.56 -4.34
CA TYR A 170 -7.11 -18.16 -3.00
C TYR A 170 -7.00 -16.66 -2.75
N ARG A 171 -6.06 -15.97 -3.41
CA ARG A 171 -5.98 -14.51 -3.34
C ARG A 171 -7.12 -13.86 -4.12
N LYS A 172 -7.50 -14.45 -5.26
CA LYS A 172 -8.73 -14.09 -5.98
C LYS A 172 -9.97 -14.29 -5.11
N ALA A 173 -10.12 -15.44 -4.48
CA ALA A 173 -11.25 -15.74 -3.61
C ALA A 173 -11.33 -14.76 -2.41
N LEU A 174 -10.18 -14.37 -1.83
CA LEU A 174 -10.12 -13.37 -0.77
C LEU A 174 -10.63 -11.99 -1.26
N MET A 175 -10.17 -11.54 -2.44
CA MET A 175 -10.66 -10.29 -3.06
C MET A 175 -12.17 -10.34 -3.30
N GLN A 176 -12.68 -11.43 -3.87
CA GLN A 176 -14.11 -11.62 -4.13
C GLN A 176 -14.95 -11.70 -2.85
N THR A 177 -14.38 -12.22 -1.75
CA THR A 177 -15.04 -12.25 -0.43
C THR A 177 -15.25 -10.84 0.11
N PHE A 178 -14.35 -9.91 -0.18
CA PHE A 178 -14.52 -8.48 0.09
C PHE A 178 -15.36 -7.74 -0.97
N GLY A 179 -15.97 -8.45 -1.91
CA GLY A 179 -16.85 -7.87 -2.93
C GLY A 179 -16.15 -7.29 -4.16
N ALA A 180 -14.85 -7.52 -4.34
CA ALA A 180 -14.16 -7.04 -5.53
C ALA A 180 -14.47 -7.87 -6.78
N GLU A 181 -14.60 -7.19 -7.91
CA GLU A 181 -14.62 -7.78 -9.24
C GLU A 181 -13.18 -8.01 -9.70
N VAL A 182 -12.80 -9.26 -9.97
CA VAL A 182 -11.42 -9.62 -10.33
C VAL A 182 -11.38 -10.13 -11.78
N THR A 183 -10.63 -9.43 -12.62
CA THR A 183 -10.52 -9.68 -14.06
C THR A 183 -9.10 -10.13 -14.41
N PRO A 184 -8.91 -11.23 -15.16
CA PRO A 184 -7.59 -11.62 -15.62
C PRO A 184 -7.06 -10.63 -16.67
N SER A 185 -5.83 -10.15 -16.48
CA SER A 185 -5.14 -9.20 -17.36
C SER A 185 -4.02 -9.88 -18.17
N PRO A 186 -3.90 -9.67 -19.49
CA PRO A 186 -4.72 -8.79 -20.35
C PRO A 186 -6.17 -9.26 -20.48
N SER A 187 -7.13 -8.34 -20.55
CA SER A 187 -8.56 -8.64 -20.72
C SER A 187 -9.12 -8.13 -22.06
N GLU A 188 -10.33 -8.57 -22.42
CA GLU A 188 -11.06 -8.03 -23.58
C GLU A 188 -11.84 -6.74 -23.27
N GLU A 189 -11.85 -6.30 -21.99
CA GLU A 189 -12.67 -5.17 -21.53
C GLU A 189 -12.10 -3.82 -21.98
N THR A 190 -10.78 -3.72 -22.14
CA THR A 190 -10.04 -2.48 -22.40
C THR A 190 -9.37 -2.50 -23.77
N GLU A 191 -9.09 -1.34 -24.36
CA GLU A 191 -8.31 -1.22 -25.59
C GLU A 191 -6.89 -1.74 -25.41
N SER A 192 -6.26 -1.40 -24.28
CA SER A 192 -4.92 -1.87 -23.93
C SER A 192 -4.86 -3.40 -23.80
N GLY A 193 -5.85 -4.02 -23.15
CA GLY A 193 -5.96 -5.47 -23.04
C GLY A 193 -6.19 -6.15 -24.40
N ARG A 194 -7.16 -5.65 -25.20
CA ARG A 194 -7.45 -6.15 -26.56
C ARG A 194 -6.24 -6.07 -27.48
N ALA A 195 -5.46 -4.98 -27.40
CA ALA A 195 -4.25 -4.81 -28.20
C ALA A 195 -3.20 -5.88 -27.89
N ILE A 196 -3.00 -6.22 -26.61
CA ILE A 196 -2.09 -7.29 -26.20
C ILE A 196 -2.60 -8.65 -26.66
N LEU A 197 -3.90 -8.94 -26.50
CA LEU A 197 -4.48 -10.22 -26.91
C LEU A 197 -4.47 -10.41 -28.43
N ALA A 198 -4.56 -9.34 -29.21
CA ALA A 198 -4.39 -9.40 -30.66
C ALA A 198 -2.96 -9.79 -31.08
N MET A 199 -1.94 -9.42 -30.28
CA MET A 199 -0.54 -9.80 -30.51
C MET A 199 -0.24 -11.23 -30.01
N ASP A 200 -0.73 -11.57 -28.82
CA ASP A 200 -0.61 -12.90 -28.23
C ASP A 200 -1.88 -13.25 -27.43
N PRO A 201 -2.80 -14.04 -28.03
CA PRO A 201 -4.03 -14.47 -27.38
C PRO A 201 -3.81 -15.28 -26.10
N ASN A 202 -2.61 -15.86 -25.91
CA ASN A 202 -2.24 -16.66 -24.74
C ASN A 202 -1.30 -15.91 -23.79
N SER A 203 -1.18 -14.58 -23.94
CA SER A 203 -0.29 -13.77 -23.12
C SER A 203 -0.49 -14.06 -21.63
N PRO A 204 0.56 -14.41 -20.87
CA PRO A 204 0.45 -14.68 -19.44
C PRO A 204 0.19 -13.40 -18.61
N GLY A 205 0.21 -12.25 -19.27
CA GLY A 205 0.11 -10.93 -18.68
C GLY A 205 1.38 -10.49 -17.96
N SER A 206 1.38 -9.23 -17.56
CA SER A 206 2.41 -8.63 -16.72
C SER A 206 1.78 -7.58 -15.82
N LEU A 207 2.50 -7.17 -14.77
CA LEU A 207 2.02 -6.11 -13.90
C LEU A 207 1.81 -4.80 -14.69
N GLY A 208 2.69 -4.49 -15.65
CA GLY A 208 2.55 -3.30 -16.49
C GLY A 208 1.28 -3.30 -17.33
N ILE A 209 0.91 -4.45 -17.91
CA ILE A 209 -0.34 -4.58 -18.68
C ILE A 209 -1.54 -4.35 -17.77
N ALA A 210 -1.55 -4.97 -16.58
CA ALA A 210 -2.63 -4.79 -15.62
C ALA A 210 -2.76 -3.34 -15.12
N ILE A 211 -1.64 -2.61 -14.98
CA ILE A 211 -1.64 -1.17 -14.69
C ILE A 211 -2.30 -0.41 -15.83
N SER A 212 -1.91 -0.68 -17.09
CA SER A 212 -2.48 -0.01 -18.25
C SER A 212 -4.00 -0.16 -18.30
N GLU A 213 -4.53 -1.38 -18.09
CA GLU A 213 -5.97 -1.61 -18.09
C GLU A 213 -6.69 -0.90 -16.94
N ALA A 214 -6.10 -0.94 -15.73
CA ALA A 214 -6.69 -0.30 -14.55
C ALA A 214 -6.73 1.23 -14.69
N VAL A 215 -5.66 1.83 -15.23
CA VAL A 215 -5.57 3.27 -15.48
C VAL A 215 -6.51 3.68 -16.62
N GLU A 216 -6.62 2.88 -17.69
CA GLU A 216 -7.50 3.16 -18.82
C GLU A 216 -8.95 3.34 -18.38
N ILE A 217 -9.49 2.42 -17.56
CA ILE A 217 -10.88 2.54 -17.09
C ILE A 217 -11.10 3.69 -16.10
N ALA A 218 -10.07 4.08 -15.34
CA ALA A 218 -10.14 5.23 -14.44
C ALA A 218 -10.17 6.53 -15.26
N ALA A 219 -9.23 6.69 -16.20
CA ALA A 219 -9.12 7.88 -17.03
C ALA A 219 -10.34 8.12 -17.95
N GLN A 220 -11.13 7.08 -18.23
CA GLN A 220 -12.34 7.15 -19.05
C GLN A 220 -13.63 7.39 -18.24
N SER A 221 -13.57 7.54 -16.92
CA SER A 221 -14.75 7.65 -16.06
C SER A 221 -14.57 8.64 -14.91
N ASP A 222 -15.40 9.68 -14.87
CA ASP A 222 -15.45 10.65 -13.75
C ASP A 222 -15.80 10.03 -12.39
N SER A 223 -16.32 8.80 -12.36
CA SER A 223 -16.73 8.09 -11.13
C SER A 223 -15.74 7.02 -10.65
N THR A 224 -14.63 6.82 -11.37
CA THR A 224 -13.65 5.76 -11.11
C THR A 224 -12.27 6.37 -10.99
N ASN A 225 -11.60 6.12 -9.87
CA ASN A 225 -10.19 6.48 -9.70
C ASN A 225 -9.31 5.24 -9.68
N TYR A 226 -8.03 5.44 -9.98
CA TYR A 226 -7.02 4.41 -9.84
C TYR A 226 -6.38 4.48 -8.46
N ALA A 227 -6.10 3.33 -7.86
CA ALA A 227 -5.36 3.24 -6.62
C ALA A 227 -4.12 2.37 -6.82
N LEU A 228 -2.99 2.74 -6.22
CA LEU A 228 -1.74 1.97 -6.32
C LEU A 228 -1.13 1.62 -4.96
N GLY A 229 -0.41 0.50 -4.90
CA GLY A 229 0.06 -0.07 -3.65
C GLY A 229 1.51 0.25 -3.24
N SER A 230 2.26 1.04 -4.02
CA SER A 230 3.70 1.30 -3.76
C SER A 230 4.24 2.54 -4.49
N VAL A 231 5.50 2.88 -4.24
CA VAL A 231 6.34 3.84 -4.98
C VAL A 231 6.00 5.32 -4.78
N LEU A 232 4.72 5.70 -4.75
CA LEU A 232 4.33 7.11 -4.57
C LEU A 232 4.59 7.62 -3.14
N ASN A 233 4.82 8.92 -3.00
CA ASN A 233 5.13 9.57 -1.72
C ASN A 233 4.00 9.36 -0.72
N HIS A 234 2.74 9.59 -1.11
CA HIS A 234 1.61 9.38 -0.19
C HIS A 234 1.49 7.91 0.24
N VAL A 235 1.93 6.96 -0.60
CA VAL A 235 1.98 5.54 -0.22
C VAL A 235 3.04 5.30 0.84
N MET A 236 4.23 5.88 0.72
CA MET A 236 5.28 5.77 1.74
C MET A 236 4.86 6.47 3.05
N LEU A 237 4.29 7.67 2.94
CA LEU A 237 3.68 8.43 4.04
C LEU A 237 2.72 7.55 4.85
N HIS A 238 1.74 6.93 4.20
CA HIS A 238 0.75 6.08 4.89
C HIS A 238 1.37 4.87 5.61
N GLN A 239 2.52 4.38 5.13
CA GLN A 239 3.23 3.25 5.71
C GLN A 239 4.08 3.62 6.93
N THR A 240 4.35 4.91 7.18
CA THR A 240 5.15 5.36 8.34
C THR A 240 4.55 5.01 9.70
N VAL A 241 3.26 4.64 9.75
CA VAL A 241 2.63 4.04 10.93
C VAL A 241 3.43 2.84 11.46
N ILE A 242 4.14 2.11 10.59
CA ILE A 242 5.01 0.98 10.94
C ILE A 242 6.19 1.45 11.78
N GLY A 243 6.95 2.43 11.31
CA GLY A 243 8.12 2.99 11.99
C GLY A 243 7.75 3.72 13.27
N LEU A 244 6.69 4.54 13.23
CA LEU A 244 6.17 5.29 14.39
C LEU A 244 5.78 4.36 15.55
N GLU A 245 5.16 3.23 15.27
CA GLU A 245 4.88 2.20 16.29
C GLU A 245 6.16 1.47 16.73
N SER A 246 7.05 1.16 15.78
CA SER A 246 8.28 0.42 16.06
C SER A 246 9.20 1.19 17.01
N MET A 247 9.31 2.52 16.86
CA MET A 247 10.08 3.37 17.78
C MET A 247 9.59 3.24 19.22
N LYS A 248 8.28 3.40 19.46
CA LYS A 248 7.68 3.21 20.79
C LYS A 248 7.86 1.79 21.33
N GLN A 249 7.83 0.78 20.45
CA GLN A 249 8.04 -0.61 20.87
C GLN A 249 9.49 -0.92 21.21
N MET A 250 10.45 -0.25 20.57
CA MET A 250 11.87 -0.32 20.92
C MET A 250 12.16 0.38 22.24
N GLU A 251 11.48 1.49 22.54
CA GLU A 251 11.50 2.11 23.88
C GLU A 251 11.02 1.12 24.96
N LEU A 252 9.92 0.39 24.72
CA LEU A 252 9.45 -0.67 25.62
C LEU A 252 10.45 -1.83 25.75
N ALA A 253 11.23 -2.10 24.71
CA ALA A 253 12.30 -3.10 24.75
C ALA A 253 13.53 -2.63 25.52
N GLY A 254 13.64 -1.32 25.80
CA GLY A 254 14.85 -0.71 26.34
C GLY A 254 16.04 -0.89 25.39
N ASP A 255 15.79 -0.74 24.09
CA ASP A 255 16.72 -1.08 23.03
C ASP A 255 16.64 -0.09 21.85
N GLU A 256 17.66 -0.07 21.01
CA GLU A 256 17.74 0.79 19.82
C GLU A 256 18.31 -0.01 18.65
N PRO A 257 17.73 0.08 17.43
CA PRO A 257 18.20 -0.69 16.29
C PRO A 257 19.49 -0.09 15.71
N ASP A 258 20.58 -0.87 15.70
CA ASP A 258 21.81 -0.51 14.99
C ASP A 258 21.68 -0.65 13.47
N ILE A 259 20.87 -1.62 13.02
CA ILE A 259 20.69 -1.98 11.61
C ILE A 259 19.20 -2.24 11.36
N LEU A 260 18.66 -1.59 10.33
CA LEU A 260 17.32 -1.85 9.80
C LEU A 260 17.41 -2.60 8.48
N VAL A 261 16.62 -3.66 8.36
CA VAL A 261 16.55 -4.50 7.16
C VAL A 261 15.09 -4.68 6.76
N GLY A 262 14.78 -4.43 5.49
CA GLY A 262 13.46 -4.69 4.93
C GLY A 262 13.54 -5.11 3.46
N CYS A 263 12.54 -5.86 3.02
CA CYS A 263 12.46 -6.30 1.63
C CYS A 263 11.97 -5.16 0.72
N THR A 264 12.52 -5.05 -0.48
CA THR A 264 12.17 -3.96 -1.41
C THR A 264 11.54 -4.52 -2.68
N GLY A 265 10.20 -4.55 -2.69
CA GLY A 265 9.42 -4.59 -3.93
C GLY A 265 9.47 -3.21 -4.59
N GLY A 266 8.39 -2.45 -4.47
CA GLY A 266 8.42 -1.00 -4.76
C GLY A 266 8.79 -0.13 -3.56
N GLY A 267 9.44 -0.69 -2.53
CA GLY A 267 10.01 0.05 -1.39
C GLY A 267 9.08 0.47 -0.24
N SER A 268 7.75 0.46 -0.40
CA SER A 268 6.84 1.10 0.57
C SER A 268 6.88 0.57 2.01
N ASN A 269 7.11 -0.74 2.22
CA ASN A 269 7.26 -1.30 3.57
C ASN A 269 8.57 -0.87 4.23
N PHE A 270 9.64 -0.77 3.44
CA PHE A 270 10.95 -0.39 3.94
C PHE A 270 10.96 1.09 4.29
N ALA A 271 10.46 1.95 3.40
CA ALA A 271 10.28 3.37 3.69
C ALA A 271 9.31 3.64 4.85
N GLY A 272 8.36 2.74 5.11
CA GLY A 272 7.44 2.87 6.24
C GLY A 272 8.06 2.53 7.59
N ILE A 273 9.10 1.69 7.65
CA ILE A 273 9.75 1.28 8.90
C ILE A 273 11.04 2.06 9.19
N ALA A 274 11.77 2.45 8.15
CA ALA A 274 13.04 3.19 8.24
C ALA A 274 12.80 4.68 8.43
#